data_AF-A0A1Q9T3B3-F1
#
_entry.id   AF-A0A1Q9T3B3-F1
#
_cell.length_a   1.000
_cell.length_b   1.000
_cell.length_c   1.000
_cell.angle_alpha   90.00
_cell.angle_beta   90.00
_cell.angle_gamma   90.00
#
_symmetry.space_group_name_H-M   'P 1'
#
loop_
_entity.id
_entity.type
_entity.pdbx_description
1 polymer ?
#
loop_
_entity_poly.entity_id
_entity_poly.type
_entity_poly.pdbx_seq_one_letter_code
_entity_poly.pdbx_strand_id
1 'polypeptide(L)'
;MSEPTRHTARSRGGSRRGEETKGARLDQPLAKQSRWMPQARMDPESFGAFAERFARFMGTARFLVWMTLFVLLWIAWNTVLPAGARFDPYAFIFLTLMLSLQASYAAPLILLAQNRQDDRDKVQMEQDRSRDERTQADTEFLTREVAALRLAMRDVATRDFVRSELRDVLEELREQDAVAEDAADPSASGPDRRPPRD
;
A
#
# COMPACT_ATOMS: atom_id res chain seq x y z
N MET A 1 69.24 -1.34 50.77
CA MET A 1 70.15 -1.84 49.72
C MET A 1 69.89 -3.32 49.58
N SER A 2 69.35 -3.70 48.42
CA SER A 2 69.41 -5.04 47.79
C SER A 2 68.56 -6.19 48.36
N GLU A 3 67.69 -6.71 47.47
CA GLU A 3 66.99 -7.99 47.56
C GLU A 3 67.90 -9.17 47.94
N PRO A 4 67.29 -10.25 48.44
CA PRO A 4 67.64 -11.57 47.93
C PRO A 4 66.43 -12.50 47.68
N THR A 5 66.41 -13.05 46.46
CA THR A 5 66.18 -14.46 46.06
C THR A 5 64.92 -15.24 46.50
N ARG A 6 64.10 -15.55 45.47
CA ARG A 6 63.47 -16.85 45.08
C ARG A 6 63.04 -17.83 46.18
N HIS A 7 61.77 -18.27 46.17
CA HIS A 7 61.39 -19.69 46.27
C HIS A 7 59.92 -19.95 45.86
N THR A 8 59.76 -20.78 44.81
CA THR A 8 58.80 -21.90 44.63
C THR A 8 57.50 -21.94 45.46
N ALA A 9 56.33 -22.08 44.81
CA ALA A 9 55.40 -23.21 45.03
C ALA A 9 54.07 -23.09 44.24
N ARG A 10 53.86 -24.13 43.43
CA ARG A 10 52.63 -24.71 42.88
C ARG A 10 51.39 -24.55 43.78
N SER A 11 50.24 -24.19 43.20
CA SER A 11 48.95 -24.73 43.66
C SER A 11 47.98 -24.91 42.49
N ARG A 12 47.32 -26.07 42.53
CA ARG A 12 46.42 -26.66 41.55
C ARG A 12 45.03 -26.64 42.19
N GLY A 13 44.01 -26.30 41.43
CA GLY A 13 42.59 -26.41 41.82
C GLY A 13 41.81 -25.23 41.25
N GLY A 14 40.80 -25.36 40.41
CA GLY A 14 39.86 -26.46 40.25
C GLY A 14 38.48 -25.98 40.67
N SER A 15 37.55 -25.94 39.71
CA SER A 15 36.09 -25.96 39.90
C SER A 15 35.39 -24.61 40.16
N ARG A 16 34.66 -24.10 39.17
CA ARG A 16 33.20 -24.32 38.97
C ARG A 16 32.69 -23.33 37.93
N ARG A 17 32.28 -23.88 36.78
CA ARG A 17 31.58 -23.16 35.71
C ARG A 17 30.16 -22.87 36.21
N GLY A 18 29.85 -21.60 36.44
CA GLY A 18 28.50 -21.16 36.77
C GLY A 18 27.54 -21.47 35.63
N GLU A 19 26.47 -22.18 35.95
CA GLU A 19 25.35 -22.44 35.06
C GLU A 19 24.61 -21.12 34.81
N GLU A 20 24.57 -20.71 33.55
CA GLU A 20 23.71 -19.63 33.10
C GLU A 20 22.26 -20.12 33.09
N THR A 21 21.44 -19.45 33.90
CA THR A 21 20.00 -19.61 34.00
C THR A 21 19.34 -19.22 32.68
N LYS A 22 18.91 -20.22 31.93
CA LYS A 22 18.20 -20.09 30.67
C LYS A 22 16.78 -19.58 30.95
N GLY A 23 16.56 -18.29 30.69
CA GLY A 23 15.27 -17.62 30.79
C GLY A 23 14.15 -18.38 30.07
N ALA A 24 13.04 -18.54 30.78
CA ALA A 24 11.84 -19.22 30.37
C ALA A 24 11.30 -18.68 29.05
N ARG A 25 11.29 -19.53 28.01
CA ARG A 25 10.54 -19.29 26.78
C ARG A 25 9.09 -19.69 27.02
N LEU A 26 8.30 -18.67 27.30
CA LEU A 26 6.94 -18.41 26.83
C LEU A 26 6.11 -19.65 26.46
N ASP A 27 5.13 -19.89 27.33
CA ASP A 27 3.82 -20.48 27.11
C ASP A 27 3.41 -20.62 25.64
N GLN A 28 3.72 -21.78 25.06
CA GLN A 28 2.97 -22.28 23.92
C GLN A 28 1.93 -23.23 24.51
N PRO A 29 0.63 -22.87 24.55
CA PRO A 29 -0.38 -23.84 24.93
C PRO A 29 -0.32 -24.97 23.90
N LEU A 30 0.03 -26.17 24.35
CA LEU A 30 -0.10 -27.39 23.56
C LEU A 30 -1.59 -27.57 23.26
N ALA A 31 -2.02 -27.06 22.11
CA ALA A 31 -3.30 -27.40 21.52
C ALA A 31 -3.24 -28.89 21.19
N LYS A 32 -3.73 -29.72 22.13
CA LYS A 32 -3.96 -31.14 21.96
C LYS A 32 -5.07 -31.31 20.92
N GLN A 33 -4.68 -31.20 19.65
CA GLN A 33 -5.55 -31.35 18.50
C GLN A 33 -5.97 -32.82 18.44
N SER A 34 -7.18 -33.09 18.93
CA SER A 34 -7.85 -34.38 18.82
C SER A 34 -7.89 -34.79 17.35
N ARG A 35 -7.05 -35.77 17.00
CA ARG A 35 -6.78 -36.22 15.63
C ARG A 35 -7.71 -37.38 15.26
N TRP A 36 -9.02 -37.22 15.49
CA TRP A 36 -10.03 -38.26 15.22
C TRP A 36 -11.13 -37.87 14.21
N MET A 37 -11.00 -36.74 13.52
CA MET A 37 -11.78 -36.55 12.29
C MET A 37 -10.90 -36.87 11.08
N PRO A 38 -11.29 -37.80 10.18
CA PRO A 38 -10.78 -37.79 8.83
C PRO A 38 -11.23 -36.47 8.22
N GLN A 39 -10.32 -35.51 8.15
CA GLN A 39 -10.53 -34.31 7.36
C GLN A 39 -10.68 -34.80 5.92
N ALA A 40 -11.93 -34.89 5.45
CA ALA A 40 -12.21 -34.99 4.03
C ALA A 40 -11.56 -33.74 3.42
N ARG A 41 -10.34 -33.90 2.91
CA ARG A 41 -9.65 -32.91 2.10
C ARG A 41 -10.40 -32.87 0.78
N MET A 42 -11.58 -32.26 0.81
CA MET A 42 -12.29 -31.87 -0.39
C MET A 42 -11.40 -30.81 -1.03
N ASP A 43 -10.83 -31.10 -2.20
CA ASP A 43 -9.85 -30.23 -2.85
C ASP A 43 -10.43 -28.82 -3.01
N PRO A 44 -9.99 -27.84 -2.21
CA PRO A 44 -10.63 -26.53 -2.12
C PRO A 44 -10.52 -25.76 -3.44
N GLU A 45 -9.56 -26.11 -4.29
CA GLU A 45 -9.35 -25.55 -5.63
C GLU A 45 -10.48 -25.95 -6.60
N SER A 46 -10.91 -27.21 -6.58
CA SER A 46 -11.95 -27.72 -7.48
C SER A 46 -13.34 -27.16 -7.13
N PHE A 47 -13.65 -27.07 -5.83
CA PHE A 47 -14.88 -26.47 -5.33
C PHE A 47 -14.90 -24.94 -5.50
N GLY A 48 -13.75 -24.27 -5.35
CA GLY A 48 -13.62 -22.84 -5.57
C GLY A 48 -13.89 -22.43 -7.03
N ALA A 49 -13.41 -23.22 -7.99
CA ALA A 49 -13.69 -23.00 -9.41
C ALA A 49 -15.17 -23.23 -9.76
N PHE A 50 -15.80 -24.25 -9.15
CA PHE A 50 -17.24 -24.50 -9.30
C PHE A 50 -18.07 -23.36 -8.72
N ALA A 51 -17.77 -22.92 -7.50
CA ALA A 51 -18.42 -21.80 -6.84
C ALA A 51 -18.31 -20.49 -7.64
N GLU A 52 -17.15 -20.21 -8.24
CA GLU A 52 -16.96 -19.04 -9.10
C GLU A 52 -17.78 -19.09 -10.39
N ARG A 53 -17.90 -20.29 -10.99
CA ARG A 53 -18.79 -20.50 -12.14
C ARG A 53 -20.25 -20.31 -11.72
N PHE A 54 -20.63 -20.85 -10.58
CA PHE A 54 -21.99 -20.78 -10.04
C PHE A 54 -22.38 -19.34 -9.68
N ALA A 55 -21.47 -18.57 -9.07
CA ALA A 55 -21.67 -17.16 -8.75
C ALA A 55 -21.86 -16.31 -10.02
N ARG A 56 -21.02 -16.51 -11.05
CA ARG A 56 -21.19 -15.84 -12.35
C ARG A 56 -22.51 -16.22 -13.04
N PHE A 57 -22.94 -17.48 -12.87
CA PHE A 57 -24.19 -17.97 -13.43
C PHE A 57 -25.41 -17.34 -12.73
N MET A 58 -25.44 -17.31 -11.39
CA MET A 58 -26.49 -16.68 -10.59
C MET A 58 -26.58 -15.16 -10.77
N GLY A 59 -25.45 -14.48 -11.00
CA GLY A 59 -25.42 -13.02 -11.24
C GLY A 59 -25.95 -12.58 -12.61
N THR A 60 -26.31 -13.51 -13.49
CA THR A 60 -26.77 -13.20 -14.85
C THR A 60 -28.30 -13.21 -14.93
N ALA A 61 -28.92 -12.17 -15.52
CA ALA A 61 -30.38 -12.08 -15.70
C ALA A 61 -31.00 -13.30 -16.44
N ARG A 62 -30.21 -14.01 -17.23
CA ARG A 62 -30.60 -15.24 -17.95
C ARG A 62 -31.01 -16.38 -17.01
N PHE A 63 -30.41 -16.48 -15.81
CA PHE A 63 -30.77 -17.52 -14.84
C PHE A 63 -32.21 -17.36 -14.36
N LEU A 64 -32.59 -16.12 -13.99
CA LEU A 64 -33.94 -15.80 -13.56
C LEU A 64 -34.97 -16.13 -14.66
N VAL A 65 -34.68 -15.76 -15.91
CA VAL A 65 -35.56 -16.07 -17.05
C VAL A 65 -35.77 -17.58 -17.22
N TRP A 66 -34.70 -18.38 -17.16
CA TRP A 66 -34.82 -19.84 -17.25
C TRP A 66 -35.58 -20.45 -16.07
N MET A 67 -35.34 -19.98 -14.85
CA MET A 67 -36.07 -20.45 -13.66
C MET A 67 -37.56 -20.10 -13.72
N THR A 68 -37.90 -18.88 -14.15
CA THR A 68 -39.29 -18.48 -14.35
C THR A 68 -39.96 -19.33 -15.43
N LEU A 69 -39.28 -19.57 -16.55
CA LEU A 69 -39.80 -20.42 -17.62
C LEU A 69 -40.03 -21.85 -17.14
N PHE A 70 -39.11 -22.41 -16.35
CA PHE A 70 -39.25 -23.74 -15.76
C PHE A 70 -40.49 -23.83 -14.86
N VAL A 71 -40.70 -22.86 -13.96
CA VAL A 71 -41.88 -22.81 -13.09
C VAL A 71 -43.17 -22.68 -13.91
N LEU A 72 -43.19 -21.79 -14.91
CA LEU A 72 -44.35 -21.62 -15.79
C LEU A 72 -44.67 -22.90 -16.57
N LEU A 73 -43.65 -23.57 -17.11
CA LEU A 73 -43.82 -24.82 -17.86
C LEU A 73 -44.31 -25.95 -16.94
N TRP A 74 -43.84 -26.02 -15.69
CA TRP A 74 -44.33 -26.98 -14.70
C TRP A 74 -45.80 -26.77 -14.35
N ILE A 75 -46.19 -25.51 -14.12
CA ILE A 75 -47.58 -25.14 -13.85
C ILE A 75 -48.44 -25.46 -15.08
N ALA A 76 -47.99 -25.08 -16.29
CA ALA A 76 -48.71 -25.35 -17.53
C ALA A 76 -48.90 -26.86 -17.75
N TRP A 77 -47.85 -27.66 -17.55
CA TRP A 77 -47.92 -29.13 -17.65
C TRP A 77 -48.97 -29.72 -16.70
N ASN A 78 -48.99 -29.29 -15.44
CA ASN A 78 -49.91 -29.83 -14.44
C ASN A 78 -51.33 -29.27 -14.50
N THR A 79 -51.54 -28.12 -15.14
CA THR A 79 -52.86 -27.49 -15.30
C THR A 79 -53.56 -27.89 -16.60
N VAL A 80 -52.82 -28.02 -17.71
CA VAL A 80 -53.38 -28.32 -19.04
C VAL A 80 -53.67 -29.81 -19.23
N LEU A 81 -52.94 -30.71 -18.55
CA LEU A 81 -53.17 -32.15 -18.69
C LEU A 81 -54.44 -32.65 -17.96
N PRO A 82 -55.14 -33.65 -18.53
CA PRO A 82 -56.28 -34.31 -17.87
C PRO A 82 -55.90 -34.91 -16.52
N ALA A 83 -56.86 -35.04 -15.60
CA ALA A 83 -56.62 -35.46 -14.21
C ALA A 83 -55.83 -36.77 -14.04
N GLY A 84 -55.86 -37.68 -15.03
CA GLY A 84 -55.10 -38.93 -15.02
C GLY A 84 -53.60 -38.80 -15.36
N ALA A 85 -53.14 -37.65 -15.86
CA ALA A 85 -51.74 -37.41 -16.23
C ALA A 85 -51.11 -36.23 -15.47
N ARG A 86 -51.82 -35.69 -14.46
CA ARG A 86 -51.31 -34.65 -13.56
C ARG A 86 -50.35 -35.29 -12.57
N PHE A 87 -49.08 -34.88 -12.62
CA PHE A 87 -48.05 -35.38 -11.72
C PHE A 87 -48.07 -34.65 -10.37
N ASP A 88 -48.44 -33.37 -10.37
CA ASP A 88 -48.44 -32.47 -9.21
C ASP A 88 -49.74 -31.64 -9.16
N PRO A 89 -50.82 -32.18 -8.55
CA PRO A 89 -52.13 -31.51 -8.43
C PRO A 89 -52.09 -30.19 -7.63
N TYR A 90 -53.20 -29.45 -7.63
CA TYR A 90 -53.31 -28.13 -7.00
C TYR A 90 -52.78 -28.14 -5.55
N ALA A 91 -51.97 -27.11 -5.23
CA ALA A 91 -50.97 -26.98 -4.14
C ALA A 91 -49.52 -27.25 -4.56
N PHE A 92 -49.26 -27.85 -5.74
CA PHE A 92 -47.93 -28.04 -6.33
C PHE A 92 -46.86 -28.46 -5.29
N ILE A 93 -47.16 -29.54 -4.56
CA ILE A 93 -46.36 -29.94 -3.40
C ILE A 93 -44.95 -30.36 -3.83
N PHE A 94 -44.81 -31.02 -4.98
CA PHE A 94 -43.51 -31.44 -5.49
C PHE A 94 -42.66 -30.24 -5.91
N LEU A 95 -43.25 -29.27 -6.61
CA LEU A 95 -42.57 -28.02 -6.96
C LEU A 95 -42.10 -27.29 -5.70
N THR A 96 -42.96 -27.20 -4.69
CA THR A 96 -42.64 -26.53 -3.42
C THR A 96 -41.52 -27.24 -2.66
N LEU A 97 -41.58 -28.58 -2.57
CA LEU A 97 -40.52 -29.39 -1.97
C LEU A 97 -39.18 -29.21 -2.69
N MET A 98 -39.21 -29.22 -4.02
CA MET A 98 -38.00 -29.01 -4.82
C MET A 98 -37.40 -27.62 -4.63
N LEU A 99 -38.22 -26.57 -4.61
CA LEU A 99 -37.76 -25.20 -4.36
C LEU A 99 -37.22 -25.03 -2.93
N SER A 100 -37.83 -25.68 -1.95
CA SER A 100 -37.37 -25.64 -0.55
C SER A 100 -36.03 -26.34 -0.39
N LEU A 101 -35.86 -27.50 -1.02
CA LEU A 101 -34.57 -28.20 -1.10
C LEU A 101 -33.53 -27.35 -1.84
N GLN A 102 -33.95 -26.66 -2.91
CA GLN A 102 -33.07 -25.81 -3.71
C GLN A 102 -32.46 -24.68 -2.88
N ALA A 103 -33.26 -24.02 -2.05
CA ALA A 103 -32.79 -23.01 -1.12
C ALA A 103 -31.87 -23.62 -0.03
N SER A 104 -32.22 -24.80 0.49
CA SER A 104 -31.47 -25.45 1.56
C SER A 104 -30.05 -25.85 1.15
N TYR A 105 -29.83 -26.37 -0.06
CA TYR A 105 -28.49 -26.73 -0.53
C TYR A 105 -27.67 -25.52 -0.99
N ALA A 106 -28.33 -24.40 -1.31
CA ALA A 106 -27.64 -23.18 -1.75
C ALA A 106 -26.83 -22.56 -0.61
N ALA A 107 -27.32 -22.59 0.64
CA ALA A 107 -26.65 -21.95 1.78
C ALA A 107 -25.23 -22.50 2.04
N PRO A 108 -24.98 -23.82 2.11
CA PRO A 108 -23.62 -24.36 2.22
C PRO A 108 -22.71 -23.99 1.04
N LEU A 109 -23.24 -23.97 -0.18
CA LEU A 109 -22.47 -23.59 -1.38
C LEU A 109 -22.08 -22.11 -1.35
N ILE A 110 -22.99 -21.24 -0.90
CA ILE A 110 -22.76 -19.80 -0.77
C ILE A 110 -21.70 -19.55 0.32
N LEU A 111 -21.78 -20.22 1.47
CA LEU A 111 -20.79 -20.10 2.55
C LEU A 111 -19.38 -20.48 2.09
N LEU A 112 -19.25 -21.52 1.26
CA LEU A 112 -17.96 -21.91 0.69
C LEU A 112 -17.45 -20.89 -0.36
N ALA A 113 -18.34 -20.31 -1.15
CA ALA A 113 -18.00 -19.25 -2.08
C ALA A 113 -17.51 -17.98 -1.36
N GLN A 114 -18.14 -17.65 -0.23
CA GLN A 114 -17.83 -16.50 0.62
C GLN A 114 -16.47 -16.64 1.31
N ASN A 115 -16.15 -17.80 1.89
CA ASN A 115 -14.84 -18.03 2.54
C ASN A 115 -13.66 -17.71 1.60
N ARG A 116 -13.80 -18.00 0.29
CA ARG A 116 -12.75 -17.71 -0.70
C ARG A 116 -12.75 -16.25 -1.18
N GLN A 117 -13.88 -15.56 -1.12
CA GLN A 117 -13.91 -14.10 -1.30
C GLN A 117 -13.16 -13.44 -0.14
N ASP A 118 -13.48 -13.82 1.09
CA ASP A 118 -12.84 -13.29 2.29
C ASP A 118 -11.33 -13.53 2.31
N ASP A 119 -10.84 -14.69 1.86
CA ASP A 119 -9.41 -14.96 1.79
C ASP A 119 -8.69 -14.13 0.71
N ARG A 120 -9.34 -13.86 -0.43
CA ARG A 120 -8.80 -12.93 -1.43
C ARG A 120 -8.81 -11.49 -0.92
N ASP A 121 -9.88 -11.10 -0.23
CA ASP A 121 -10.04 -9.76 0.32
C ASP A 121 -8.97 -9.49 1.39
N LYS A 122 -8.63 -10.49 2.22
CA LYS A 122 -7.50 -10.39 3.18
C LYS A 122 -6.17 -10.13 2.47
N VAL A 123 -5.84 -10.91 1.43
CA VAL A 123 -4.58 -10.72 0.68
C VAL A 123 -4.55 -9.36 -0.01
N GLN A 124 -5.68 -8.92 -0.57
CA GLN A 124 -5.80 -7.61 -1.18
C GLN A 124 -5.59 -6.50 -0.14
N MET A 125 -6.19 -6.61 1.05
CA MET A 125 -6.00 -5.67 2.14
C MET A 125 -4.55 -5.58 2.63
N GLU A 126 -3.84 -6.70 2.73
CA GLU A 126 -2.42 -6.72 3.10
C GLU A 126 -1.56 -6.02 2.04
N GLN A 127 -1.83 -6.27 0.76
CA GLN A 127 -1.12 -5.61 -0.33
C GLN A 127 -1.39 -4.11 -0.38
N ASP A 128 -2.65 -3.70 -0.22
CA ASP A 128 -3.02 -2.29 -0.20
C ASP A 128 -2.37 -1.58 0.98
N ARG A 129 -2.32 -2.21 2.16
CA ARG A 129 -1.58 -1.66 3.31
C ARG A 129 -0.09 -1.48 3.00
N SER A 130 0.56 -2.45 2.37
CA SER A 130 1.97 -2.32 1.98
C SER A 130 2.19 -1.23 0.92
N ARG A 131 1.24 -1.04 0.01
CA ARG A 131 1.28 0.04 -1.00
C ARG A 131 1.11 1.41 -0.36
N ASP A 132 0.20 1.54 0.59
CA ASP A 132 -0.04 2.79 1.31
C ASP A 132 1.20 3.23 2.09
N GLU A 133 1.85 2.29 2.79
CA GLU A 133 3.12 2.55 3.50
C GLU A 133 4.22 3.05 2.56
N ARG A 134 4.36 2.44 1.37
CA ARG A 134 5.32 2.89 0.35
C ARG A 134 4.96 4.26 -0.21
N THR A 135 3.68 4.49 -0.49
CA THR A 135 3.18 5.76 -1.03
C THR A 135 3.40 6.89 -0.03
N GLN A 136 3.21 6.62 1.26
CA GLN A 136 3.51 7.57 2.33
C GLN A 136 5.00 7.89 2.37
N ALA A 137 5.88 6.88 2.33
CA ALA A 137 7.32 7.07 2.32
C ALA A 137 7.81 7.86 1.07
N ASP A 138 7.27 7.56 -0.11
CA ASP A 138 7.59 8.27 -1.35
C ASP A 138 7.13 9.73 -1.27
N THR A 139 5.95 9.98 -0.69
CA THR A 139 5.44 11.34 -0.50
C THR A 139 6.31 12.13 0.48
N GLU A 140 6.73 11.51 1.58
CA GLU A 140 7.65 12.13 2.54
C GLU A 140 9.02 12.44 1.91
N PHE A 141 9.53 11.51 1.10
CA PHE A 141 10.76 11.71 0.36
C PHE A 141 10.65 12.87 -0.63
N LEU A 142 9.63 12.88 -1.48
CA LEU A 142 9.39 13.96 -2.44
C LEU A 142 9.19 15.31 -1.74
N THR A 143 8.49 15.33 -0.60
CA THR A 143 8.29 16.56 0.18
C THR A 143 9.62 17.09 0.72
N ARG A 144 10.49 16.21 1.22
CA ARG A 144 11.83 16.59 1.69
C ARG A 144 12.70 17.09 0.53
N GLU A 145 12.65 16.42 -0.61
CA GLU A 145 13.42 16.76 -1.79
C GLU A 145 12.99 18.12 -2.36
N VAL A 146 11.67 18.38 -2.42
CA VAL A 146 11.13 19.68 -2.83
C VAL A 146 11.51 20.78 -1.84
N ALA A 147 11.51 20.50 -0.54
CA ALA A 147 11.96 21.47 0.47
C ALA A 147 13.46 21.81 0.29
N ALA A 148 14.30 20.79 0.05
CA ALA A 148 15.73 20.99 -0.22
C ALA A 148 15.96 21.80 -1.51
N LEU A 149 15.25 21.46 -2.60
CA LEU A 149 15.30 22.19 -3.86
C LEU A 149 14.88 23.65 -3.69
N ARG A 150 13.82 23.91 -2.91
CA ARG A 150 13.36 25.27 -2.61
C ARG A 150 14.41 26.09 -1.84
N LEU A 151 15.12 25.47 -0.91
CA LEU A 151 16.18 26.13 -0.16
C LEU A 151 17.35 26.48 -1.08
N ALA A 152 17.79 25.54 -1.92
CA ALA A 152 18.85 25.76 -2.90
C ALA A 152 18.51 26.91 -3.88
N MET A 153 17.25 26.98 -4.36
CA MET A 153 16.80 28.10 -5.22
C MET A 153 16.84 29.46 -4.50
N ARG A 154 16.55 29.51 -3.19
CA ARG A 154 16.62 30.77 -2.41
C ARG A 154 18.06 31.28 -2.26
N ASP A 155 19.02 30.38 -2.03
CA ASP A 155 20.42 30.76 -1.88
C ASP A 155 21.00 31.36 -3.18
N VAL A 156 20.63 30.81 -4.34
CA VAL A 156 21.03 31.35 -5.66
C VAL A 156 20.45 32.74 -5.88
N ALA A 157 19.15 32.94 -5.61
CA ALA A 157 18.51 34.25 -5.74
C ALA A 157 19.14 35.30 -4.81
N THR A 158 19.50 34.93 -3.58
CA THR A 158 20.15 35.83 -2.62
C THR A 158 21.54 36.23 -3.10
N ARG A 159 22.31 35.28 -3.64
CA ARG A 159 23.65 35.56 -4.19
C ARG A 159 23.60 36.50 -5.38
N ASP A 160 22.67 36.28 -6.32
CA ASP A 160 22.54 37.13 -7.50
C ASP A 160 22.09 38.55 -7.13
N PHE A 161 21.19 38.69 -6.15
CA PHE A 161 20.78 39.98 -5.59
C PHE A 161 21.95 40.72 -4.92
N VAL A 162 22.68 40.06 -4.01
CA VAL A 162 23.86 40.67 -3.35
C VAL A 162 24.89 41.11 -4.40
N ARG A 163 25.06 40.35 -5.48
CA ARG A 163 25.97 40.68 -6.57
C ARG A 163 25.50 41.89 -7.38
N SER A 164 24.20 42.06 -7.63
CA SER A 164 23.70 43.25 -8.33
C SER A 164 23.87 44.50 -7.48
N GLU A 165 23.47 44.45 -6.20
CA GLU A 165 23.63 45.59 -5.29
C GLU A 165 25.09 46.02 -5.13
N LEU A 166 26.03 45.06 -5.04
CA LEU A 166 27.46 45.37 -5.01
C LEU A 166 27.94 46.03 -6.31
N ARG A 167 27.40 45.66 -7.47
CA ARG A 167 27.73 46.32 -8.74
C ARG A 167 27.19 47.74 -8.77
N ASP A 168 25.94 47.93 -8.36
CA ASP A 168 25.26 49.23 -8.38
C ASP A 168 25.98 50.22 -7.46
N VAL A 169 26.36 49.81 -6.24
CA VAL A 169 27.14 50.67 -5.31
C VAL A 169 28.53 50.99 -5.85
N LEU A 170 29.21 50.04 -6.51
CA LEU A 170 30.51 50.30 -7.13
C LEU A 170 30.41 51.27 -8.32
N GLU A 171 29.31 51.22 -9.05
CA GLU A 171 29.01 52.12 -10.16
C GLU A 171 28.74 53.54 -9.64
N GLU A 172 27.94 53.69 -8.59
CA GLU A 172 27.69 54.97 -7.92
C GLU A 172 28.98 55.65 -7.42
N LEU A 173 29.88 54.91 -6.76
CA LEU A 173 31.16 55.46 -6.29
C LEU A 173 32.05 55.91 -7.45
N ARG A 174 32.07 55.15 -8.56
CA ARG A 174 32.80 55.54 -9.77
C ARG A 174 32.26 56.82 -10.40
N GLU A 175 30.94 56.99 -10.42
CA GLU A 175 30.32 58.22 -10.89
C GLU A 175 30.69 59.41 -9.99
N GLN A 176 30.74 59.22 -8.66
CA GLN A 176 31.18 60.27 -7.74
C GLN A 176 32.65 60.66 -7.95
N ASP A 177 33.55 59.70 -8.14
CA ASP A 177 34.95 59.96 -8.45
C ASP A 177 35.10 60.67 -9.79
N ALA A 178 34.34 60.27 -10.82
CA ALA A 178 34.35 60.93 -12.13
C ALA A 178 33.84 62.37 -12.06
N VAL A 179 32.78 62.64 -11.29
CA VAL A 179 32.27 64.00 -11.04
C VAL A 179 33.27 64.83 -10.23
N ALA A 180 33.96 64.22 -9.27
CA ALA A 180 35.01 64.88 -8.51
C ALA A 180 36.25 65.21 -9.36
N GLU A 181 36.65 64.34 -10.29
CA GLU A 181 37.69 64.61 -11.28
C GLU A 181 37.28 65.73 -12.25
N ASP A 182 36.06 65.70 -12.78
CA ASP A 182 35.54 66.72 -13.71
C ASP A 182 35.35 68.09 -13.02
N ALA A 183 35.02 68.11 -11.72
CA ALA A 183 34.99 69.33 -10.91
C ALA A 183 36.40 69.84 -10.54
N ALA A 184 37.39 68.96 -10.45
CA ALA A 184 38.79 69.30 -10.21
C ALA A 184 39.50 69.82 -11.47
N ASP A 185 38.99 69.50 -12.67
CA ASP A 185 39.47 70.04 -13.94
C ASP A 185 38.39 70.85 -14.71
N PRO A 186 38.08 72.09 -14.27
CA PRO A 186 37.18 72.97 -15.01
C PRO A 186 37.77 73.48 -16.34
N SER A 187 38.99 73.08 -16.72
CA SER A 187 39.69 73.59 -17.91
C SER A 187 39.44 72.80 -19.19
N ALA A 188 38.83 71.61 -19.10
CA ALA A 188 38.55 70.76 -20.26
C ALA A 188 37.16 71.00 -20.92
N SER A 189 36.24 71.68 -20.24
CA SER A 189 34.87 71.93 -20.71
C SER A 189 34.67 73.33 -21.29
N GLY A 190 35.52 73.72 -22.26
CA GLY A 190 35.28 74.88 -23.13
C GLY A 190 34.68 74.43 -24.46
N PRO A 191 33.62 75.08 -25.00
CA PRO A 191 33.06 74.69 -26.29
C PRO A 191 34.13 74.86 -27.39
N ASP A 192 34.38 73.79 -28.14
CA ASP A 192 35.27 73.72 -29.31
C ASP A 192 34.94 74.86 -30.30
N ARG A 193 35.60 76.02 -30.13
CA ARG A 193 35.61 77.08 -31.12
C ARG A 193 36.62 76.72 -32.19
N ARG A 194 36.18 75.92 -33.16
CA ARG A 194 36.90 75.80 -34.44
C ARG A 194 36.88 77.16 -35.15
N PRO A 195 38.02 77.71 -35.59
CA PRO A 195 38.00 78.86 -36.47
C PRO A 195 37.51 78.44 -37.87
N PRO A 196 36.80 79.31 -38.61
CA PRO A 196 36.46 79.02 -39.99
C PRO A 196 37.74 79.05 -40.82
N ARG A 197 37.93 78.02 -41.66
CA ARG A 197 38.90 78.07 -42.75
C ARG A 197 38.24 78.81 -43.92
N ASP A 198 38.86 79.93 -44.25
CA ASP A 198 38.83 80.74 -45.49
C ASP A 198 37.48 81.19 -46.07
#